data_AF-A0A258K972-F1
#
_entry.id   AF-A0A258K972-F1
#
_cell.length_a   1.000
_cell.length_b   1.000
_cell.length_c   1.000
_cell.angle_alpha   90.00
_cell.angle_beta   90.00
_cell.angle_gamma   90.00
#
_symmetry.space_group_name_H-M   'P 1'
#
loop_
_entity.id
_entity.type
_entity.pdbx_description
1 polymer ?
#
loop_
_entity_poly.entity_id
_entity_poly.type
_entity_poly.pdbx_seq_one_letter_code
_entity_poly.pdbx_strand_id
1 'polypeptide(L)' 'MSAHSMDPAIDEAAAPAQAYSARTLVRAVRWRSGLSAQQFARVYHIDPDRLDALEHGDARPDAALTAYLRVIDHAPDVVR' A
#
# COMPACT_ATOMS: atom_id res chain seq x y z
N MET A 1 -4.73 3.34 43.85
CA MET A 1 -5.96 3.97 43.32
C MET A 1 -5.64 4.46 41.91
N SER A 2 -6.42 3.98 40.94
CA SER A 2 -6.37 4.15 39.47
C SER A 2 -6.20 5.61 39.01
N ALA A 3 -5.35 5.94 38.03
CA ALA A 3 -5.41 5.81 36.56
C ALA A 3 -6.22 6.91 35.83
N HIS A 4 -5.55 7.64 34.93
CA HIS A 4 -6.15 8.32 33.76
C HIS A 4 -5.01 8.62 32.75
N SER A 5 -4.60 7.67 31.91
CA SER A 5 -5.11 7.44 30.55
C SER A 5 -5.30 8.73 29.73
N MET A 6 -4.32 9.01 28.87
CA MET A 6 -4.56 9.62 27.56
C MET A 6 -3.75 8.82 26.54
N ASP A 7 -4.39 7.77 26.02
CA ASP A 7 -4.01 7.12 24.77
C ASP A 7 -4.23 8.12 23.61
N PRO A 8 -3.28 8.30 22.70
CA PRO A 8 -3.55 9.01 21.47
C PRO A 8 -4.54 8.18 20.65
N ALA A 9 -5.63 8.82 20.24
CA ALA A 9 -6.64 8.28 19.34
C ALA A 9 -5.97 7.78 18.04
N ILE A 10 -5.64 6.50 18.03
CA ILE A 10 -5.46 5.72 16.81
C ILE A 10 -6.82 5.77 16.14
N ASP A 11 -6.87 6.35 14.94
CA ASP A 11 -8.06 6.38 14.10
C ASP A 11 -8.52 4.93 13.86
N GLU A 12 -9.48 4.48 14.66
CA GLU A 12 -10.07 3.13 14.76
C GLU A 12 -10.97 2.83 13.54
N ALA A 13 -10.62 3.29 12.35
CA ALA A 13 -11.33 2.94 11.11
C ALA A 13 -10.70 1.73 10.41
N ALA A 14 -9.61 1.20 10.98
CA ALA A 14 -8.62 0.47 10.22
C ALA A 14 -7.80 -0.44 11.14
N ALA A 15 -8.25 -1.68 11.37
CA ALA A 15 -7.48 -2.65 12.16
C ALA A 15 -6.01 -2.67 11.69
N PRO A 16 -5.02 -2.41 12.57
CA PRO A 16 -3.62 -2.18 12.20
C PRO A 16 -3.05 -3.26 11.27
N ALA A 17 -3.42 -4.51 11.50
CA ALA A 17 -3.04 -5.67 10.68
C ALA A 17 -3.34 -5.51 9.17
N GLN A 18 -4.46 -4.85 8.82
CA GLN A 18 -4.84 -4.66 7.43
C GLN A 18 -3.96 -3.59 6.75
N ALA A 19 -3.60 -2.51 7.46
CA ALA A 19 -2.67 -1.50 6.92
C ALA A 19 -1.26 -2.10 6.71
N TYR A 20 -0.79 -2.92 7.65
CA TYR A 20 0.45 -3.70 7.47
C TYR A 20 0.38 -4.64 6.26
N SER A 21 -0.78 -5.26 6.01
CA SER A 21 -0.96 -6.14 4.84
C SER A 21 -0.91 -5.39 3.51
N ALA A 22 -1.50 -4.19 3.46
CA ALA A 22 -1.53 -3.34 2.28
C ALA A 22 -0.13 -2.81 1.91
N ARG A 23 0.58 -2.24 2.89
CA ARG A 23 1.96 -1.77 2.72
C ARG A 23 2.89 -2.90 2.27
N THR A 24 2.76 -4.07 2.89
CA THR A 24 3.58 -5.24 2.54
C THR A 24 3.32 -5.67 1.09
N LEU A 25 2.06 -5.71 0.66
CA LEU A 25 1.71 -6.08 -0.72
C LEU A 25 2.36 -5.13 -1.73
N VAL A 26 2.15 -3.82 -1.58
CA VAL A 26 2.63 -2.81 -2.55
C VAL A 26 4.15 -2.85 -2.69
N ARG A 27 4.87 -2.85 -1.56
CA ARG A 27 6.34 -2.93 -1.56
C ARG A 27 6.84 -4.22 -2.20
N ALA A 28 6.20 -5.35 -1.89
CA ALA A 28 6.61 -6.65 -2.40
C ALA A 28 6.45 -6.74 -3.94
N VAL A 29 5.33 -6.26 -4.47
CA VAL A 29 5.08 -6.22 -5.92
C VAL A 29 6.10 -5.31 -6.62
N ARG A 30 6.35 -4.10 -6.08
CA ARG A 30 7.34 -3.18 -6.66
C ARG A 30 8.75 -3.76 -6.64
N TRP A 31 9.18 -4.35 -5.53
CA TRP A 31 10.53 -4.91 -5.42
C TRP A 31 10.74 -6.05 -6.41
N ARG A 32 9.75 -6.93 -6.58
CA ARG A 32 9.81 -8.01 -7.58
C ARG A 32 9.86 -7.48 -9.01
N SER A 33 9.28 -6.32 -9.30
CA SER A 33 9.37 -5.72 -10.63
C SER A 33 10.75 -5.12 -10.94
N GLY A 34 11.63 -4.97 -9.94
CA GLY A 34 12.96 -4.36 -10.10
C GLY A 34 12.94 -2.85 -10.43
N LEU A 35 11.79 -2.18 -10.26
CA LEU A 35 11.62 -0.77 -10.61
C LEU A 35 11.80 0.13 -9.37
N SER A 36 12.34 1.33 -9.58
CA SER A 36 12.22 2.39 -8.58
C SER A 36 10.76 2.79 -8.38
N ALA A 37 10.43 3.46 -7.26
CA ALA A 37 9.07 3.91 -6.99
C ALA A 37 8.50 4.79 -8.12
N GLN A 38 9.28 5.77 -8.61
CA GLN A 38 8.86 6.60 -9.75
C GLN A 38 8.69 5.81 -11.06
N GLN A 39 9.56 4.83 -11.32
CA GLN A 39 9.41 3.98 -12.51
C GLN A 39 8.17 3.11 -12.40
N PHE A 40 7.91 2.53 -11.24
CA PHE A 40 6.74 1.70 -10.97
C PHE A 40 5.44 2.50 -11.12
N ALA A 41 5.36 3.68 -10.50
CA ALA A 41 4.23 4.61 -10.62
C ALA A 41 3.92 4.94 -12.08
N ARG A 42 4.95 5.30 -12.85
CA ARG A 42 4.81 5.65 -14.28
C ARG A 42 4.39 4.46 -15.14
N VAL A 43 5.04 3.31 -14.97
CA VAL A 43 4.80 2.11 -15.79
C VAL A 43 3.39 1.56 -15.57
N TYR A 44 2.87 1.62 -14.34
CA TYR A 44 1.56 1.07 -14.01
C TYR A 44 0.48 2.14 -13.80
N HIS A 45 0.75 3.39 -14.20
CA HIS A 45 -0.18 4.52 -14.11
C HIS A 45 -0.78 4.72 -12.71
N ILE A 46 0.04 4.53 -11.67
CA ILE A 46 -0.32 4.82 -10.29
C ILE A 46 0.20 6.22 -9.96
N ASP A 47 -0.65 7.06 -9.39
CA ASP A 47 -0.24 8.37 -8.91
C ASP A 47 0.94 8.26 -7.91
N PRO A 48 2.04 9.02 -8.09
CA PRO A 48 3.24 8.88 -7.25
C PRO A 48 2.99 9.18 -5.77
N ASP A 49 2.17 10.17 -5.44
CA ASP A 49 1.86 10.53 -4.05
C ASP A 49 0.98 9.46 -3.41
N ARG A 50 0.05 8.90 -4.18
CA ARG A 50 -0.75 7.73 -3.76
C ARG A 50 0.14 6.51 -3.52
N LEU A 51 1.11 6.23 -4.40
CA LEU A 51 2.05 5.13 -4.21
C LEU A 51 2.89 5.31 -2.94
N ASP A 52 3.38 6.52 -2.69
CA ASP A 52 4.16 6.84 -1.49
C ASP A 52 3.34 6.63 -0.20
N ALA A 53 2.12 7.17 -0.15
CA ALA A 53 1.21 6.97 0.99
C ALA A 53 0.90 5.48 1.24
N LEU A 54 0.74 4.69 0.18
CA LEU A 54 0.55 3.23 0.29
C LEU A 54 1.80 2.51 0.79
N GLU A 55 2.99 2.92 0.36
CA GLU A 55 4.25 2.33 0.83
C GLU A 55 4.57 2.74 2.27
N HIS A 56 4.17 3.92 2.73
CA HIS A 56 4.30 4.34 4.12
C HIS A 56 3.24 3.72 5.03
N GLY A 57 2.08 3.36 4.47
CA GLY A 57 0.95 2.80 5.20
C GLY A 57 -0.08 3.85 5.63
N ASP A 58 0.05 5.07 5.11
CA ASP A 58 -0.85 6.22 5.35
C ASP A 58 -2.14 6.10 4.52
N ALA A 59 -2.14 5.26 3.49
CA ALA A 59 -3.30 4.97 2.65
C ALA A 59 -3.54 3.46 2.50
N ARG A 60 -4.76 3.13 2.07
CA ARG A 60 -5.18 1.75 1.77
C ARG A 60 -5.54 1.61 0.29
N PRO A 61 -5.12 0.51 -0.37
CA PRO A 61 -5.63 0.21 -1.69
C PRO A 61 -7.09 -0.23 -1.57
N ASP A 62 -7.94 0.32 -2.42
CA ASP A 62 -9.29 -0.18 -2.59
C ASP A 62 -9.26 -1.58 -3.26
N ALA A 63 -10.45 -2.18 -3.42
CA ALA A 63 -10.56 -3.51 -4.03
C ALA A 63 -10.01 -3.57 -5.47
N ALA A 64 -10.20 -2.50 -6.25
CA ALA A 64 -9.74 -2.43 -7.64
C ALA A 64 -8.21 -2.34 -7.69
N LEU A 65 -7.61 -1.47 -6.89
CA LEU A 65 -6.15 -1.33 -6.80
C LEU A 65 -5.51 -2.62 -6.24
N THR A 66 -6.15 -3.28 -5.28
CA THR A 66 -5.69 -4.57 -4.76
C THR A 66 -5.68 -5.63 -5.85
N ALA A 67 -6.73 -5.72 -6.67
CA ALA A 67 -6.79 -6.64 -7.79
C ALA A 67 -5.72 -6.29 -8.85
N TYR A 68 -5.57 -5.02 -9.17
CA TYR A 68 -4.57 -4.52 -10.12
C TYR A 68 -3.13 -4.91 -9.70
N LEU A 69 -2.78 -4.68 -8.44
CA LEU A 69 -1.47 -5.07 -7.89
C LEU A 69 -1.21 -6.58 -7.98
N ARG A 70 -2.24 -7.42 -7.79
CA ARG A 70 -2.12 -8.87 -7.96
C ARG A 70 -1.88 -9.27 -9.42
N VAL A 71 -2.51 -8.58 -10.36
CA VAL A 71 -2.28 -8.82 -11.79
C VAL A 71 -0.86 -8.42 -12.18
N ILE A 72 -0.39 -7.25 -11.71
CA ILE A 72 1.00 -6.82 -11.91
C ILE A 72 1.99 -7.85 -11.35
N ASP A 73 1.71 -8.40 -10.18
CA ASP A 73 2.58 -9.38 -9.53
C ASP A 73 2.72 -10.68 -10.31
N HIS A 74 1.62 -11.10 -10.94
CA HIS A 74 1.54 -12.38 -11.64
C HIS A 74 1.93 -12.28 -13.13
N ALA A 75 1.56 -11.19 -13.79
CA ALA A 75 1.67 -11.01 -15.22
C ALA A 75 1.97 -9.53 -15.57
N PRO A 76 3.15 -9.00 -15.19
CA PRO A 76 3.47 -7.58 -15.34
C PRO A 76 3.39 -7.11 -16.80
N ASP A 77 3.82 -7.94 -17.76
CA ASP A 77 3.86 -7.57 -19.18
C ASP A 77 2.48 -7.52 -19.85
N VAL A 78 1.43 -8.04 -19.20
CA VAL A 78 0.04 -7.89 -19.67
C VAL A 78 -0.53 -6.51 -19.33
N VAL A 79 0.08 -5.83 -18.35
CA VAL A 79 -0.40 -4.56 -17.80
C VAL A 79 0.36 -3.35 -18.35
N ARG A 80 1.65 -3.52 -18.67
CA ARG A 80 2.54 -2.44 -19.14
C ARG A 80 2.20 -1.89 -20.52
#